data_AF-A0AAD8XTM2-F1
#
_entry.id   AF-A0AAD8XTM2-F1
#
_cell.length_a   1.000
_cell.length_b   1.000
_cell.length_c   1.000
_cell.angle_alpha   90.00
_cell.angle_beta   90.00
_cell.angle_gamma   90.00
#
_symmetry.space_group_name_H-M   'P 1'
#
loop_
_entity.id
_entity.type
_entity.pdbx_description
1 polymer ?
#
loop_
_entity_poly.entity_id
_entity_poly.type
_entity_poly.pdbx_seq_one_letter_code
_entity_poly.pdbx_strand_id
1 'polypeptide(L)'
;MGGHPDAKYNLGCYEWKNERIDRAVNHLIIAANLGFDKSIQRLTVCYVQGHISKEEFAVALRAHQAAVDATKSPQREKAPCWGLSDLLFTAVN
;
A
#
# COMPACT_ATOMS: atom_id res chain seq x y z
N MET A 1 1.69 8.73 -9.25
CA MET A 1 2.51 9.34 -8.17
C MET A 1 3.11 8.25 -7.28
N GLY A 2 3.90 7.34 -7.87
CA GLY A 2 4.55 6.25 -7.14
C GLY A 2 5.91 6.67 -6.62
N GLY A 3 5.94 7.34 -5.47
CA GLY A 3 7.20 7.57 -4.76
C GLY A 3 7.73 6.24 -4.22
N HIS A 4 9.02 5.94 -4.43
CA HIS A 4 9.62 4.67 -3.99
C HIS A 4 9.39 4.47 -2.49
N PRO A 5 8.87 3.31 -2.03
CA PRO A 5 8.60 3.07 -0.62
C PRO A 5 9.84 3.26 0.27
N ASP A 6 11.03 2.94 -0.24
CA ASP A 6 12.31 3.20 0.44
C ASP A 6 12.53 4.68 0.79
N ALA A 7 12.16 5.61 -0.09
CA ALA A 7 12.36 7.03 0.15
C ALA A 7 11.48 7.52 1.32
N LYS A 8 10.24 7.02 1.40
CA LYS A 8 9.31 7.32 2.49
C LYS A 8 9.77 6.70 3.80
N TYR A 9 10.28 5.47 3.75
CA TYR A 9 10.87 4.80 4.91
C TYR A 9 12.08 5.57 5.46
N ASN A 10 12.98 6.02 4.58
CA ASN A 10 14.15 6.82 4.99
C ASN A 10 13.74 8.15 5.61
N LEU A 11 12.71 8.80 5.07
CA LEU A 11 12.17 10.04 5.62
C LEU A 11 11.56 9.82 7.01
N GLY A 12 10.82 8.72 7.20
CA GLY A 12 10.31 8.32 8.51
C GLY A 12 11.44 8.07 9.53
N CYS A 13 12.52 7.39 9.11
CA CYS A 13 13.69 7.17 9.96
C CYS A 13 14.43 8.47 10.31
N TYR A 14 14.48 9.43 9.39
CA TYR A 14 15.10 10.73 9.64
C TYR A 14 14.29 11.56 10.64
N GLU A 15 12.96 11.60 10.50
CA GLU A 15 12.09 12.32 11.43
C GLU A 15 12.05 11.66 12.82
N TRP A 16 12.18 10.34 12.88
CA TRP A 16 12.35 9.60 14.13
C TRP A 16 13.58 10.06 14.92
N LYS A 17 14.72 10.24 14.22
CA LYS A 17 15.95 10.77 14.84
C LYS A 17 15.81 12.22 15.33
N ASN A 18 14.86 12.97 14.77
CA ASN A 18 14.57 14.35 15.16
C ASN A 18 13.46 14.43 16.22
N GLU A 19 13.10 13.31 16.87
CA GLU A 19 12.05 13.20 17.88
C GLU A 19 10.65 13.64 17.39
N ARG A 20 10.45 13.72 16.06
CA ARG A 20 9.17 14.06 15.44
C ARG A 20 8.38 12.79 15.15
N ILE A 21 7.99 12.10 16.22
CA ILE A 21 7.43 10.75 16.14
C ILE A 21 6.12 10.69 15.34
N ASP A 22 5.17 11.61 15.58
CA ASP A 22 3.91 11.68 14.82
C ASP A 22 4.11 11.75 13.31
N ARG A 23 5.12 12.51 12.87
CA ARG A 23 5.41 12.64 11.43
C ARG A 23 6.13 11.41 10.90
N ALA A 24 7.06 10.84 11.67
CA ALA A 24 7.72 9.59 11.33
C ALA A 24 6.71 8.45 11.12
N VAL A 25 5.72 8.34 12.00
CA VAL A 25 4.62 7.36 11.92
C VAL A 25 3.82 7.54 10.64
N ASN A 26 3.45 8.78 10.27
CA ASN A 26 2.75 9.06 9.02
C ASN A 26 3.53 8.58 7.78
N HIS A 27 4.83 8.84 7.71
CA HIS A 27 5.64 8.35 6.57
C HIS A 27 5.72 6.82 6.53
N LEU A 28 5.82 6.17 7.69
CA LEU A 28 5.85 4.72 7.80
C LEU A 28 4.51 4.09 7.40
N ILE A 29 3.37 4.70 7.75
CA ILE A 29 2.04 4.25 7.32
C ILE A 29 1.93 4.34 5.80
N ILE A 30 2.39 5.43 5.17
CA ILE A 30 2.33 5.55 3.71
C ILE A 30 3.24 4.52 3.04
N ALA A 31 4.41 4.23 3.60
CA ALA A 31 5.28 3.16 3.09
C ALA A 31 4.64 1.76 3.28
N ALA A 32 3.99 1.52 4.43
CA ALA A 32 3.24 0.30 4.69
C ALA A 32 2.10 0.11 3.68
N ASN A 33 1.34 1.18 3.39
CA ASN A 33 0.26 1.24 2.39
C ASN A 33 0.73 1.00 0.96
N LEU A 34 2.04 1.03 0.69
CA LEU A 34 2.63 0.65 -0.60
C LEU A 34 3.10 -0.81 -0.61
N GLY A 35 2.83 -1.57 0.45
CA GLY A 35 3.25 -2.97 0.57
C GLY A 35 4.68 -3.14 1.07
N PHE A 36 5.28 -2.14 1.73
CA PHE A 36 6.66 -2.24 2.20
C PHE A 36 6.76 -2.84 3.61
N ASP A 37 7.35 -4.04 3.72
CA ASP A 37 7.38 -4.82 4.97
C ASP A 37 8.21 -4.16 6.08
N LYS A 38 9.32 -3.50 5.73
CA LYS A 38 10.21 -2.86 6.73
C LYS A 38 9.51 -1.71 7.48
N SER A 39 8.52 -1.06 6.86
CA SER A 39 7.70 -0.04 7.52
C SER A 39 6.89 -0.61 8.68
N ILE A 40 6.35 -1.83 8.52
CA ILE A 40 5.58 -2.51 9.57
C ILE A 40 6.47 -2.81 10.77
N GLN A 41 7.68 -3.33 10.54
CA GLN A 41 8.63 -3.57 11.64
C GLN A 41 8.92 -2.30 12.44
N ARG A 42 9.04 -1.16 11.76
CA ARG A 42 9.26 0.13 12.43
C ARG A 42 8.02 0.61 13.18
N LEU A 43 6.83 0.45 12.61
CA LEU A 43 5.56 0.73 13.29
C LEU A 43 5.36 -0.14 14.53
N THR A 44 5.81 -1.41 14.51
CA THR A 44 5.77 -2.28 15.69
C THR A 44 6.63 -1.73 16.82
N VAL A 45 7.83 -1.20 16.52
CA VAL A 45 8.67 -0.53 17.53
C VAL A 45 7.95 0.69 18.12
N CYS A 46 7.30 1.50 17.28
CA CYS A 46 6.54 2.66 17.73
C CYS A 46 5.37 2.27 18.64
N TYR A 47 4.69 1.15 18.33
CA TYR A 47 3.60 0.60 19.14
C TYR A 47 4.10 0.10 20.50
N VAL A 48 5.22 -0.64 20.54
CA VAL A 48 5.83 -1.13 21.79
C VAL A 48 6.28 0.03 22.69
N GLN A 49 6.71 1.14 22.12
CA GLN A 49 7.06 2.35 22.85
C GLN A 49 5.86 3.20 23.29
N GLY A 50 4.64 2.83 22.88
CA GLY A 50 3.41 3.55 23.25
C GLY A 50 3.18 4.84 22.46
N HIS A 51 3.86 5.03 21.32
CA HIS A 51 3.67 6.20 20.46
C HIS A 51 2.47 6.11 19.53
N ILE A 52 1.90 4.92 19.34
CA ILE A 52 0.78 4.67 18.43
C ILE A 52 -0.30 3.89 19.18
N SER A 53 -1.56 4.25 18.93
CA SER A 53 -2.70 3.49 19.43
C SER A 53 -2.80 2.11 18.76
N LYS A 54 -3.46 1.15 19.42
CA LYS A 54 -3.67 -0.19 18.87
C LYS A 54 -4.51 -0.13 17.58
N GLU A 55 -5.45 0.80 17.55
CA GLU A 55 -6.37 1.05 16.44
C GLU A 55 -5.61 1.51 15.19
N GLU A 56 -4.74 2.51 15.32
CA GLU A 56 -3.92 3.01 14.21
C GLU A 56 -2.96 1.95 13.69
N PHE A 57 -2.33 1.18 14.59
CA PHE A 57 -1.46 0.08 14.20
C PHE A 57 -2.23 -0.99 13.39
N ALA A 58 -3.46 -1.32 13.81
CA ALA A 58 -4.31 -2.27 13.09
C ALA A 58 -4.77 -1.75 11.72
N VAL A 59 -5.05 -0.46 11.60
CA VAL A 59 -5.41 0.17 10.32
C VAL A 59 -4.22 0.12 9.34
N ALA A 60 -3.01 0.44 9.80
CA ALA A 60 -1.80 0.37 8.98
C ALA A 60 -1.51 -1.06 8.49
N LEU A 61 -1.68 -2.07 9.34
CA LEU A 61 -1.53 -3.48 8.97
C LEU A 61 -2.54 -3.90 7.89
N ARG A 62 -3.81 -3.52 8.03
CA ARG A 62 -4.83 -3.85 7.01
C ARG A 62 -4.53 -3.20 5.67
N ALA A 63 -4.09 -1.94 5.68
CA ALA A 63 -3.77 -1.22 4.45
C ALA A 63 -2.52 -1.79 3.76
N HIS A 64 -1.52 -2.24 4.53
CA HIS A 64 -0.38 -2.97 3.99
C HIS A 64 -0.79 -4.29 3.32
N GLN A 65 -1.64 -5.08 3.98
CA GLN A 65 -2.16 -6.33 3.42
C GLN A 65 -2.92 -6.07 2.10
N ALA A 66 -3.80 -5.06 2.08
CA ALA A 66 -4.51 -4.68 0.87
C ALA A 66 -3.58 -4.25 -0.27
N ALA A 67 -2.48 -3.56 0.03
CA ALA A 67 -1.47 -3.17 -0.97
C ALA A 67 -0.67 -4.37 -1.51
N VAL A 68 -0.31 -5.31 -0.63
CA VAL A 68 0.34 -6.57 -1.02
C VAL A 68 -0.60 -7.41 -1.90
N ASP A 69 -1.89 -7.48 -1.56
CA ASP A 69 -2.88 -8.22 -2.34
C ASP A 69 -3.19 -7.55 -3.69
N ALA A 70 -3.18 -6.21 -3.74
CA ALA A 70 -3.29 -5.45 -4.99
C ALA A 70 -2.07 -5.64 -5.91
N THR A 71 -0.85 -5.66 -5.36
CA THR A 71 0.38 -5.91 -6.14
C THR A 71 0.54 -7.37 -6.59
N LYS A 72 -0.14 -8.31 -5.93
CA LYS A 72 -0.30 -9.70 -6.39
C LYS A 72 -1.42 -9.88 -7.42
N SER A 73 -2.29 -8.87 -7.63
CA SER A 73 -3.38 -8.93 -8.60
C SER A 73 -3.11 -8.45 -10.05
N PRO A 74 -1.88 -8.27 -10.59
CA PRO A 74 -1.72 -7.79 -11.97
C PRO A 74 -1.80 -8.89 -13.07
N GLN A 75 -2.25 -10.12 -12.81
CA GLN A 75 -2.32 -11.20 -13.83
C GLN A 75 -3.72 -11.68 -14.31
N ARG A 76 -4.82 -11.01 -13.95
CA ARG A 76 -6.14 -11.17 -14.62
C ARG A 76 -6.89 -9.89 -14.31
N GLU A 77 -7.08 -8.94 -15.21
CA GLU A 77 -7.77 -9.08 -16.47
C GLU A 77 -7.20 -8.05 -17.45
N LYS A 78 -6.30 -8.48 -18.33
CA LYS A 78 -6.03 -7.75 -19.57
C LYS A 78 -6.72 -8.51 -20.68
N ALA A 79 -7.90 -8.02 -21.07
CA ALA A 79 -8.70 -8.35 -22.25
C ALA A 79 -9.37 -9.73 -22.28
N PRO A 80 -10.70 -9.75 -22.43
CA PRO A 80 -11.28 -10.15 -23.69
C PRO A 80 -11.28 -8.92 -24.57
N CYS A 81 -10.51 -9.01 -25.66
CA CYS A 81 -10.78 -8.26 -26.86
C CYS A 81 -12.29 -8.28 -27.09
N TRP A 82 -12.85 -7.13 -27.43
CA TRP A 82 -14.20 -7.00 -27.93
C TRP A 82 -14.25 -7.85 -29.20
N GLY A 83 -14.60 -9.13 -29.02
CA GLY A 83 -14.90 -10.05 -30.10
C GLY A 83 -16.15 -9.49 -30.74
N LEU A 84 -15.93 -8.83 -31.86
CA LEU A 84 -16.93 -8.41 -32.84
C LEU A 84 -17.73 -9.62 -33.34
N SER A 85 -18.52 -10.28 -32.50
CA SER A 85 -19.49 -11.30 -32.91
C SER A 85 -20.90 -10.73 -33.04
N ASP A 86 -21.21 -9.61 -32.38
CA ASP A 86 -22.55 -9.00 -32.42
C ASP A 86 -22.82 -8.19 -33.70
N LEU A 87 -21.85 -8.06 -34.60
CA LEU A 87 -22.04 -7.47 -35.94
C LEU A 87 -22.34 -8.51 -37.04
N LEU A 88 -22.31 -9.82 -36.74
CA LEU A 88 -22.65 -10.85 -37.72
C LEU A 88 -24.12 -11.29 -37.68
N PHE A 89 -24.90 -10.91 -36.66
CA PHE A 89 -26.31 -11.33 -36.58
C PHE A 89 -27.30 -10.41 -37.30
N THR A 90 -26.87 -9.27 -37.85
CA THR A 90 -27.75 -8.32 -38.55
C THR A 90 -27.76 -8.48 -40.08
N ALA A 91 -27.08 -9.49 -40.64
CA ALA A 91 -27.00 -9.70 -42.09
C ALA A 91 -27.61 -11.02 -42.61
N VAL A 92 -28.19 -11.87 -41.75
CA VAL A 92 -28.96 -13.05 -42.18
C VAL A 92 -30.18 -13.24 -41.28
N ASN A 93 -31.24 -12.45 -41.50
CA ASN A 93 -32.64 -12.89 -41.62
C ASN A 93 -33.51 -11.69 -42.04
#